data_AF-A0A7W0I4N0-F1
#
_entry.id   AF-A0A7W0I4N0-F1
#
_cell.length_a   1.000
_cell.length_b   1.000
_cell.length_c   1.000
_cell.angle_alpha   90.00
_cell.angle_beta   90.00
_cell.angle_gamma   90.00
#
_symmetry.space_group_name_H-M   'P 1'
#
loop_
_entity.id
_entity.type
_entity.pdbx_description
1 polymer ?
#
loop_
_entity_poly.entity_id
_entity_poly.type
_entity_poly.pdbx_seq_one_letter_code
_entity_poly.pdbx_strand_id
1 'polypeptide(L)' 'MIIDYCEQEIVEGKMQLHIGLQFEDEPDSLYVAELAVDDDGVVTEWKLFFNGFDCKYTFRPDEKEACIRYAAEQGITIT' A
#
# COMPACT_ATOMS: atom_id res chain seq x y z
N MET A 1 1.73 11.98 -5.49
CA MET A 1 0.84 11.11 -4.69
C MET A 1 0.85 11.59 -3.25
N ILE A 2 -0.31 11.60 -2.60
CA ILE A 2 -0.45 11.95 -1.17
C ILE A 2 -0.84 10.67 -0.43
N ILE A 3 -0.13 10.35 0.66
CA ILE A 3 -0.42 9.19 1.51
C ILE A 3 -1.04 9.73 2.81
N ASP A 4 -2.19 9.17 3.19
CA ASP A 4 -3.00 9.64 4.31
C ASP A 4 -2.77 8.77 5.56
N TYR A 5 -2.79 7.44 5.40
CA TYR A 5 -2.61 6.51 6.51
C TYR A 5 -1.98 5.20 6.07
N CYS A 6 -1.46 4.45 7.04
CA CYS A 6 -0.96 3.09 6.88
C CYS A 6 -1.49 2.25 8.04
N GLU A 7 -2.20 1.18 7.73
CA GLU A 7 -2.68 0.20 8.69
C GLU A 7 -2.02 -1.15 8.41
N GLN A 8 -1.80 -1.92 9.48
CA GLN A 8 -1.27 -3.27 9.41
C GLN A 8 -2.33 -4.25 9.92
N GLU A 9 -2.55 -5.31 9.14
CA GLU A 9 -3.39 -6.44 9.51
C GLU A 9 -2.61 -7.75 9.40
N ILE A 10 -2.94 -8.73 10.23
CA ILE A 10 -2.42 -10.10 10.10
C ILE A 10 -3.55 -10.98 9.57
N VAL A 11 -3.45 -11.40 8.32
CA VAL A 11 -4.44 -12.23 7.63
C VAL A 11 -3.83 -13.59 7.36
N GLU A 12 -4.46 -14.66 7.89
CA GLU A 12 -3.98 -16.05 7.74
C GLU A 12 -2.51 -16.26 8.12
N GLY A 13 -2.02 -15.49 9.11
CA GLY A 13 -0.63 -15.54 9.57
C GLY A 13 0.36 -14.74 8.71
N LYS A 14 -0.11 -14.07 7.64
CA LYS A 14 0.70 -13.16 6.82
C LYS A 14 0.40 -11.71 7.15
N MET A 15 1.41 -10.87 7.02
CA MET A 15 1.27 -9.43 7.20
C MET A 15 0.66 -8.83 5.93
N GLN A 16 -0.41 -8.06 6.10
CA GLN A 16 -0.99 -7.21 5.07
C GLN A 16 -0.91 -5.75 5.52
N LEU A 17 -0.61 -4.87 4.56
CA LEU A 17 -0.60 -3.44 4.79
C LEU A 17 -1.65 -2.77 3.92
N HIS A 18 -2.42 -1.88 4.53
CA HIS A 18 -3.42 -1.06 3.87
C HIS A 18 -2.97 0.40 3.94
N ILE A 19 -2.57 0.94 2.79
CA ILE A 19 -2.05 2.30 2.66
C ILE A 19 -3.08 3.15 1.94
N GLY A 20 -3.70 4.09 2.67
CA GLY A 20 -4.63 5.06 2.10
C GLY A 20 -3.88 6.14 1.31
N LEU A 21 -4.25 6.37 0.05
CA LEU A 21 -3.57 7.32 -0.82
C LEU A 21 -4.52 8.02 -1.80
N GLN A 22 -4.07 9.17 -2.30
CA GLN A 22 -4.72 9.96 -3.34
C GLN A 22 -3.71 10.26 -4.45
N PHE A 23 -4.12 10.05 -5.70
CA PHE A 23 -3.32 10.40 -6.87
C PHE A 23 -3.42 11.90 -7.15
N GLU A 24 -2.35 12.51 -7.67
CA GLU A 24 -2.34 13.95 -7.96
C GLU A 24 -3.33 14.34 -9.07
N ASP A 25 -3.55 13.43 -10.03
CA ASP A 25 -4.52 13.60 -11.11
C ASP A 25 -5.97 13.43 -10.64
N GLU A 26 -6.20 12.74 -9.51
CA GLU A 26 -7.51 12.42 -8.94
C GLU A 26 -7.56 12.74 -7.42
N PRO A 27 -7.43 14.01 -7.03
CA PRO A 27 -7.27 14.41 -5.63
C PRO A 27 -8.54 14.24 -4.77
N ASP A 28 -9.71 14.11 -5.40
CA ASP A 28 -10.99 13.87 -4.70
C ASP A 28 -11.26 12.37 -4.45
N SER A 29 -10.43 11.48 -5.00
CA SER A 29 -10.61 10.04 -4.93
C SER A 29 -9.64 9.41 -3.92
N LEU A 30 -10.18 8.69 -2.93
CA LEU A 30 -9.39 7.94 -1.96
C LEU A 30 -9.25 6.48 -2.41
N TYR A 31 -8.01 6.02 -2.51
CA TYR A 31 -7.66 4.65 -2.86
C TYR A 31 -6.94 3.98 -1.69
N VAL A 32 -6.94 2.65 -1.68
CA VAL A 32 -6.20 1.84 -0.72
C VAL A 32 -5.23 0.95 -1.50
N ALA A 33 -3.94 1.16 -1.31
CA ALA A 33 -2.93 0.20 -1.73
C ALA A 33 -2.85 -0.92 -0.70
N GLU A 34 -3.10 -2.15 -1.14
CA GLU A 34 -2.94 -3.35 -0.33
C GLU A 34 -1.64 -4.04 -0.72
N LEU A 35 -0.78 -4.25 0.27
CA LEU A 35 0.52 -4.90 0.11
C LEU A 35 0.53 -6.20 0.91
N ALA A 36 0.80 -7.32 0.25
CA ALA A 36 1.03 -8.59 0.93
C ALA A 36 2.53 -8.75 1.21
N VAL A 37 2.88 -8.90 2.49
CA VAL A 37 4.26 -9.01 2.95
C VAL A 37 4.50 -10.43 3.45
N ASP A 38 5.61 -11.03 3.02
CA ASP A 38 6.02 -12.35 3.50
C ASP A 38 6.80 -12.28 4.83
N ASP A 39 7.22 -13.44 5.32
CA ASP A 39 7.94 -13.58 6.60
C ASP A 39 9.35 -12.95 6.56
N ASP A 40 9.90 -12.70 5.37
CA ASP A 40 11.19 -12.01 5.16
C ASP A 40 11.02 -10.48 5.05
N GLY A 41 9.79 -9.97 5.14
CA GLY A 41 9.48 -8.55 5.00
C GLY A 41 9.48 -8.07 3.56
N VAL A 42 9.37 -8.97 2.58
CA VAL A 42 9.34 -8.65 1.15
C VAL A 42 7.91 -8.48 0.68
N VAL A 43 7.64 -7.42 -0.07
CA VAL A 43 6.32 -7.22 -0.66
C VAL A 43 6.13 -8.14 -1.87
N THR A 44 5.26 -9.15 -1.69
CA THR A 44 4.97 -10.18 -2.69
C THR A 44 3.83 -9.79 -3.64
N GLU A 45 2.92 -8.94 -3.21
CA GLU A 45 1.76 -8.52 -4.01
C GLU A 45 1.44 -7.04 -3.77
N TRP A 46 1.00 -6.38 -4.84
CA TRP A 46 0.53 -4.99 -4.84
C TRP A 46 -0.85 -4.93 -5.50
N LYS A 47 -1.84 -4.46 -4.76
CA LYS A 47 -3.19 -4.20 -5.28
C LYS A 47 -3.62 -2.79 -4.96
N LEU A 48 -4.48 -2.23 -5.81
CA LEU A 48 -5.09 -0.93 -5.58
C LEU A 48 -6.61 -1.12 -5.56
N PHE A 49 -7.23 -0.68 -4.47
CA PHE A 49 -8.67 -0.71 -4.31
C PHE A 49 -9.24 0.70 -4.34
N PHE A 50 -10.38 0.84 -5.00
CA PHE A 50 -11.23 2.02 -4.93
C PHE A 50 -12.62 1.59 -4.50
N ASN A 51 -13.10 2.09 -3.35
CA ASN A 51 -14.38 1.67 -2.77
C ASN A 51 -14.55 0.14 -2.67
N GLY A 52 -13.46 -0.58 -2.37
CA GLY A 52 -13.44 -2.05 -2.27
C GLY A 52 -13.35 -2.80 -3.61
N PHE A 53 -13.24 -2.11 -4.74
CA PHE A 53 -13.06 -2.72 -6.05
C PHE A 53 -11.59 -2.70 -6.49
N ASP A 54 -11.07 -3.85 -6.91
CA ASP A 54 -9.71 -3.97 -7.47
C ASP A 54 -9.63 -3.23 -8.82
N CYS A 55 -8.80 -2.18 -8.84
CA CYS A 55 -8.57 -1.35 -10.02
C CYS A 55 -7.66 -2.02 -11.06
N LYS A 56 -7.05 -3.17 -10.74
CA LYS A 56 -6.02 -3.85 -11.54
C LYS A 56 -4.88 -2.90 -11.93
N TYR A 57 -4.53 -2.03 -10.99
CA TYR A 57 -3.53 -1.01 -11.18
C TYR A 57 -2.12 -1.58 -11.11
N THR A 58 -1.22 -1.08 -11.95
CA THR A 58 0.20 -1.43 -11.90
C THR A 58 0.99 -0.25 -11.35
N PHE A 59 1.42 -0.37 -10.09
CA PHE A 59 2.25 0.66 -9.44
C PHE A 59 3.58 0.85 -10.15
N ARG A 60 3.93 2.12 -10.37
CA ARG A 60 5.25 2.54 -10.84
C ARG A 60 6.28 2.35 -9.73
N PRO A 61 7.57 2.17 -10.08
CA PRO A 61 8.63 2.00 -9.07
C PRO A 61 8.66 3.12 -8.04
N ASP A 62 8.44 4.36 -8.47
CA ASP A 62 8.47 5.56 -7.62
C ASP A 62 7.31 5.58 -6.62
N GLU A 63 6.14 5.07 -7.02
CA GLU A 63 4.95 4.94 -6.16
C GLU A 63 5.15 3.85 -5.11
N LYS A 64 5.75 2.72 -5.52
CA LYS A 64 6.11 1.65 -4.58
C LYS A 64 7.10 2.14 -3.54
N GLU A 65 8.14 2.87 -3.96
CA GLU A 65 9.12 3.45 -3.06
C GLU A 65 8.48 4.44 -2.08
N ALA A 66 7.54 5.26 -2.55
CA ALA A 66 6.80 6.18 -1.67
C ALA A 66 5.98 5.43 -0.60
N CYS A 67 5.28 4.35 -0.96
CA CYS A 67 4.55 3.51 -0.02
C CYS A 67 5.48 2.81 1.00
N ILE A 68 6.58 2.22 0.53
CA ILE A 68 7.58 1.56 1.39
C ILE A 68 8.18 2.56 2.37
N ARG A 69 8.56 3.74 1.88
CA ARG A 69 9.12 4.80 2.72
C ARG A 69 8.13 5.23 3.80
N TYR A 70 6.87 5.44 3.43
CA TYR A 70 5.84 5.83 4.38
C TYR A 70 5.60 4.76 5.44
N ALA A 71 5.53 3.48 5.04
CA ALA A 71 5.42 2.37 5.98
C ALA A 71 6.62 2.36 6.96
N ALA A 72 7.84 2.58 6.47
CA ALA A 72 9.04 2.66 7.30
C ALA A 72 8.98 3.84 8.31
N GLU A 73 8.44 4.99 7.92
CA GLU A 73 8.20 6.13 8.81
C GLU A 73 7.21 5.80 9.95
N GLN A 74 6.28 4.86 9.71
CA GLN A 74 5.37 4.33 10.73
C GLN A 74 5.96 3.17 11.55
N GLY A 75 7.24 2.83 11.33
CA GLY A 75 7.93 1.73 12.02
C GLY A 75 7.73 0.35 11.40
N ILE A 76 7.14 0.28 10.20
CA ILE A 76 6.88 -0.96 9.46
C ILE A 76 8.01 -1.14 8.44
N THR A 77 8.93 -2.06 8.70
CA THR A 77 10.08 -2.29 7.80
C THR A 77 9.74 -3.32 6.75
N ILE A 78 9.67 -2.90 5.48
CA ILE A 78 9.41 -3.75 4.32
C ILE A 78 10.36 -3.40 3.17
N THR A 79 10.54 -4.36 2.25
CA THR A 79 11.46 -4.25 1.09
C THR A 79 10.82 -4.66 -0.23
#